data_AF-A0AAD7M6H6-F1
#
_entry.id   AF-A0AAD7M6H6-F1
#
_cell.length_a   1.000
_cell.length_b   1.000
_cell.length_c   1.000
_cell.angle_alpha   90.00
_cell.angle_beta   90.00
_cell.angle_gamma   90.00
#
_symmetry.space_group_name_H-M   'P 1'
#
loop_
_entity.id
_entity.type
_entity.pdbx_description
1 polymer ?
#
loop_
_entity_poly.entity_id
_entity_poly.type
_entity_poly.pdbx_seq_one_letter_code
_entity_poly.pdbx_strand_id
1 'polypeptide(L)'
;MPKDVEFVMRLSASGKDVVNSGPDDIIADLRDSYSATNRGISVPSLEERLAAPEAGDEFKRSFVLYALGTLLATTARLDISPSFLHFLTKMDLFHQYNWGKFLLDRLVREVSRFQQGRQQAVGGCLLFLQHLSSGN
;
A
#
# COMPACT_ATOMS: atom_id res chain seq x y z
N MET A 1 15.91 -3.22 -10.11
CA MET A 1 15.94 -4.59 -9.53
C MET A 1 15.30 -4.55 -8.14
N PRO A 2 14.73 -5.64 -7.61
CA PRO A 2 14.12 -5.66 -6.27
C PRO A 2 15.07 -5.15 -5.16
N LYS A 3 16.38 -5.35 -5.31
CA LYS A 3 17.43 -4.84 -4.41
C LYS A 3 17.48 -3.30 -4.32
N ASP A 4 17.10 -2.59 -5.38
CA ASP A 4 17.09 -1.12 -5.37
C ASP A 4 15.92 -0.60 -4.50
N VAL A 5 14.83 -1.37 -4.40
CA VAL A 5 13.69 -1.06 -3.52
C VAL A 5 14.04 -1.29 -2.05
N GLU A 6 14.84 -2.31 -1.74
CA GLU A 6 15.35 -2.53 -0.39
C GLU A 6 16.26 -1.39 0.07
N PHE A 7 17.13 -0.89 -0.81
CA PHE A 7 18.02 0.21 -0.51
C PHE A 7 17.28 1.54 -0.35
N VAL A 8 16.30 1.83 -1.21
CA VAL A 8 15.56 3.11 -1.21
C VAL A 8 14.44 3.13 -0.16
N MET A 9 13.75 2.01 0.09
CA MET A 9 12.58 1.97 0.97
C MET A 9 12.83 1.29 2.32
N ARG A 10 14.01 0.66 2.54
CA ARG A 10 14.28 -0.18 3.72
C ARG A 10 13.23 -1.28 3.94
N LEU A 11 12.64 -1.78 2.86
CA LEU A 11 11.65 -2.84 2.88
C LEU A 11 12.29 -4.14 2.38
N SER A 12 11.99 -5.27 3.00
CA SER A 12 12.51 -6.57 2.56
C SER A 12 12.15 -6.82 1.08
N ALA A 13 13.16 -7.05 0.24
CA ALA A 13 13.00 -7.50 -1.15
C ALA A 13 13.05 -9.04 -1.28
N SER A 14 13.00 -9.74 -0.15
CA SER A 14 12.96 -11.20 -0.05
C SER A 14 11.80 -11.66 0.84
N GLY A 15 11.42 -12.94 0.77
CA GLY A 15 10.32 -13.50 1.55
C GLY A 15 9.13 -13.94 0.70
N LYS A 16 7.98 -14.16 1.36
CA LYS A 16 6.75 -14.68 0.75
C LYS A 16 6.05 -13.58 -0.07
N ASP A 17 5.32 -13.97 -1.12
CA ASP A 17 4.49 -13.03 -1.86
C ASP A 17 3.38 -12.45 -0.96
N VAL A 18 3.12 -11.14 -1.13
CA VAL A 18 1.99 -10.47 -0.46
C VAL A 18 0.69 -10.98 -1.09
N VAL A 19 -0.17 -11.58 -0.27
CA VAL A 19 -1.51 -12.02 -0.70
C VAL A 19 -2.53 -10.97 -0.31
N ASN A 20 -3.08 -10.28 -1.30
CA ASN A 20 -4.08 -9.20 -1.13
C ASN A 20 -5.48 -9.60 -1.63
N SER A 21 -5.77 -10.91 -1.67
CA SER A 21 -7.04 -11.47 -2.08
C SER A 21 -7.43 -12.61 -1.17
N GLY A 22 -8.74 -12.81 -1.00
CA GLY A 22 -9.28 -13.89 -0.19
C GLY A 22 -10.79 -13.74 0.00
N PRO A 23 -11.41 -14.66 0.73
CA PRO A 23 -12.81 -14.56 1.12
C PRO A 23 -13.10 -13.30 1.96
N ASP A 24 -14.24 -12.64 1.69
CA ASP A 24 -14.64 -11.38 2.34
C ASP A 24 -14.93 -11.55 3.84
N ASP A 25 -15.37 -12.75 4.26
CA ASP A 25 -15.63 -13.09 5.66
C ASP A 25 -14.37 -12.97 6.53
N ILE A 26 -13.20 -13.29 5.99
CA ILE A 26 -11.92 -13.21 6.70
C ILE A 26 -11.55 -11.76 7.06
N ILE A 27 -12.03 -10.78 6.28
CA ILE A 27 -11.78 -9.36 6.50
C ILE A 27 -13.00 -8.64 7.07
N ALA A 28 -14.10 -9.32 7.40
CA ALA A 28 -15.37 -8.69 7.80
C ALA A 28 -15.17 -7.74 9.00
N ASP A 29 -14.47 -8.18 10.03
CA ASP A 29 -14.18 -7.37 11.22
C ASP A 29 -13.34 -6.12 10.89
N LEU A 30 -12.33 -6.28 10.01
CA LEU A 30 -11.52 -5.15 9.56
C LEU A 30 -12.29 -4.21 8.63
N ARG A 31 -13.23 -4.74 7.85
CA ARG A 31 -14.08 -3.91 6.98
C ARG A 31 -15.00 -3.03 7.82
N ASP A 32 -15.61 -3.61 8.85
CA ASP A 32 -16.43 -2.85 9.79
C ASP A 32 -15.58 -1.85 10.57
N SER A 33 -14.44 -2.28 11.10
CA SER A 33 -13.56 -1.41 11.87
C SER A 33 -13.09 -0.20 11.07
N TYR A 34 -12.70 -0.36 9.79
CA TYR A 34 -12.25 0.75 8.95
C TYR A 34 -13.37 1.47 8.19
N SER A 35 -14.64 1.14 8.45
CA SER A 35 -15.79 1.65 7.69
C SER A 35 -15.60 1.47 6.17
N ALA A 36 -15.02 0.34 5.77
CA ALA A 36 -14.61 0.06 4.40
C ALA A 36 -15.83 -0.14 3.50
N THR A 37 -16.05 0.80 2.59
CA THR A 37 -17.14 0.73 1.60
C THR A 37 -16.65 0.17 0.27
N ASN A 38 -17.57 -0.05 -0.67
CA ASN A 38 -17.22 -0.35 -2.06
C ASN A 38 -16.46 0.79 -2.75
N ARG A 39 -16.50 2.02 -2.20
CA ARG A 39 -15.70 3.15 -2.69
C ARG A 39 -14.26 3.10 -2.17
N GLY A 40 -14.07 2.52 -0.98
CA GLY A 40 -12.80 2.28 -0.33
C GLY A 40 -12.81 2.66 1.14
N ILE A 41 -11.62 2.78 1.70
CA ILE A 41 -11.34 3.25 3.06
C ILE A 41 -10.87 4.70 2.97
N SER A 42 -11.51 5.59 3.73
CA SER A 42 -11.23 7.03 3.72
C SER A 42 -9.83 7.32 4.28
N VAL A 43 -9.03 8.13 3.56
CA VAL A 43 -7.72 8.59 4.07
C VAL A 43 -7.86 9.46 5.32
N PRO A 44 -8.76 10.46 5.38
CA PRO A 44 -8.98 11.25 6.61
C PRO A 44 -9.29 10.42 7.86
N SER A 45 -10.05 9.32 7.74
CA SER A 45 -10.34 8.47 8.91
C SER A 45 -9.13 7.67 9.38
N LEU A 46 -8.16 7.38 8.49
CA LEU A 46 -6.87 6.81 8.89
C LEU A 46 -5.98 7.84 9.59
N GLU A 47 -5.99 9.10 9.14
CA GLU A 47 -5.23 10.18 9.79
C GLU A 47 -5.68 10.41 11.23
N GLU A 48 -7.00 10.43 11.48
CA GLU A 48 -7.56 10.52 12.83
C GLU A 48 -7.12 9.35 13.72
N ARG A 49 -7.14 8.12 13.20
CA ARG A 49 -6.66 6.93 13.91
C ARG A 49 -5.17 6.98 14.22
N LEU A 50 -4.37 7.55 13.31
CA LEU A 50 -2.93 7.68 13.49
C LEU A 50 -2.55 8.80 14.47
N ALA A 51 -3.45 9.77 14.69
CA ALA A 51 -3.30 10.80 15.70
C ALA A 51 -3.57 10.29 17.13
N ALA A 52 -4.16 9.09 17.26
CA ALA A 52 -4.42 8.47 18.55
C ALA A 52 -3.08 8.05 19.22
N PRO A 53 -2.91 8.29 20.53
CA PRO A 53 -1.65 8.02 21.24
C PRO A 53 -1.36 6.52 21.47
N GLU A 54 -2.32 5.63 21.21
CA GLU A 54 -2.17 4.20 21.44
C GLU A 54 -1.30 3.53 20.38
N ALA A 55 -0.14 3.02 20.81
CA ALA A 55 0.74 2.20 19.98
C ALA A 55 0.35 0.71 20.09
N GLY A 56 0.12 0.06 18.95
CA GLY A 56 -0.24 -1.35 18.89
C GLY A 56 -0.39 -1.86 17.47
N ASP A 57 -0.91 -3.07 17.30
CA ASP A 57 -1.10 -3.64 15.96
C ASP A 57 -2.15 -2.89 15.14
N GLU A 58 -3.13 -2.25 15.79
CA GLU A 58 -4.10 -1.38 15.12
C GLU A 58 -3.44 -0.11 14.55
N PHE A 59 -2.50 0.47 15.29
CA PHE A 59 -1.68 1.58 14.79
C PHE A 59 -0.85 1.12 13.59
N LYS A 60 -0.17 -0.04 13.67
CA LYS A 60 0.63 -0.59 12.56
C LYS A 60 -0.24 -0.84 11.32
N ARG A 61 -1.43 -1.43 11.48
CA ARG A 61 -2.37 -1.68 10.38
C ARG A 61 -2.79 -0.37 9.72
N SER A 62 -3.19 0.61 10.52
CA SER A 62 -3.61 1.94 10.04
C SER A 62 -2.48 2.67 9.35
N PHE A 63 -1.25 2.58 9.90
CA PHE A 63 -0.05 3.18 9.32
C PHE A 63 0.30 2.53 7.99
N VAL A 64 0.22 1.20 7.89
CA VAL A 64 0.46 0.48 6.64
C VAL A 64 -0.58 0.84 5.60
N LEU A 65 -1.88 0.89 5.96
CA LEU A 65 -2.94 1.33 5.04
C LEU A 65 -2.70 2.76 4.55
N TYR A 66 -2.36 3.67 5.46
CA TYR A 66 -2.05 5.05 5.14
C TYR A 66 -0.81 5.16 4.25
N ALA A 67 0.30 4.51 4.61
CA ALA A 67 1.52 4.53 3.83
C ALA A 67 1.33 3.92 2.44
N LEU A 68 0.63 2.79 2.32
CA LEU A 68 0.27 2.22 1.02
C LEU A 68 -0.70 3.12 0.26
N GLY A 69 -1.66 3.74 0.95
CA GLY A 69 -2.58 4.72 0.38
C GLY A 69 -1.87 5.97 -0.12
N THR A 70 -0.83 6.45 0.54
CA THR A 70 -0.11 7.67 0.17
C THR A 70 1.01 7.39 -0.83
N LEU A 71 1.76 6.30 -0.66
CA LEU A 71 2.81 5.86 -1.59
C LEU A 71 2.23 5.33 -2.91
N LEU A 72 1.04 4.70 -2.86
CA LEU A 72 0.38 4.10 -4.03
C LEU A 72 -0.88 4.89 -4.46
N ALA A 73 -1.22 5.95 -3.71
CA ALA A 73 -2.09 7.08 -4.01
C ALA A 73 -1.69 7.79 -5.30
N THR A 74 -1.93 7.16 -6.43
CA THR A 74 -1.68 7.73 -7.77
C THR A 74 -2.92 8.37 -8.40
N THR A 75 -4.04 8.47 -7.68
CA THR A 75 -5.28 9.01 -8.24
C THR A 75 -5.93 9.97 -7.26
N ALA A 76 -6.58 11.03 -7.76
CA ALA A 76 -7.37 12.01 -7.02
C ALA A 76 -8.53 11.43 -6.15
N ARG A 77 -8.54 10.12 -5.91
CA ARG A 77 -9.45 9.40 -5.02
C ARG A 77 -8.80 9.30 -3.65
N LEU A 78 -9.46 9.90 -2.66
CA LEU A 78 -9.12 9.85 -1.24
C LEU A 78 -9.48 8.50 -0.57
N ASP A 79 -9.60 7.44 -1.38
CA ASP A 79 -10.14 6.15 -0.96
C ASP A 79 -9.16 5.00 -1.27
N ILE A 80 -8.82 4.22 -0.25
CA ILE A 80 -7.92 3.06 -0.32
C ILE A 80 -8.73 1.78 -0.62
N SER A 81 -8.22 0.92 -1.49
CA SER A 81 -8.89 -0.34 -1.82
C SER A 81 -9.03 -1.25 -0.59
N PRO A 82 -10.23 -1.80 -0.30
CA PRO A 82 -10.42 -2.75 0.80
C PRO A 82 -9.64 -4.06 0.64
N SER A 83 -9.15 -4.37 -0.56
CA SER A 83 -8.31 -5.55 -0.80
C SER A 83 -7.02 -5.58 0.04
N PHE A 84 -6.56 -4.44 0.54
CA PHE A 84 -5.39 -4.38 1.42
C PHE A 84 -5.65 -4.93 2.81
N LEU A 85 -6.91 -5.07 3.21
CA LEU A 85 -7.26 -5.66 4.50
C LEU A 85 -6.82 -7.13 4.59
N HIS A 86 -6.77 -7.87 3.47
CA HIS A 86 -6.44 -9.30 3.49
C HIS A 86 -5.08 -9.61 4.12
N PHE A 87 -4.01 -8.88 3.77
CA PHE A 87 -2.69 -9.12 4.35
C PHE A 87 -2.52 -8.56 5.77
N LEU A 88 -3.46 -7.72 6.24
CA LEU A 88 -3.47 -7.15 7.60
C LEU A 88 -4.11 -8.09 8.63
N THR A 89 -4.81 -9.12 8.18
CA THR A 89 -5.38 -10.16 9.06
C THR A 89 -4.29 -10.99 9.74
N LYS A 90 -3.11 -11.14 9.10
CA LYS A 90 -1.99 -11.95 9.60
C LYS A 90 -0.78 -11.06 9.91
N MET A 91 -0.91 -10.19 10.91
CA MET A 91 0.17 -9.27 11.33
C MET A 91 1.45 -10.02 11.75
N ASP A 92 1.32 -11.23 12.30
CA ASP A 92 2.46 -12.08 12.66
C ASP A 92 3.31 -12.49 11.45
N LEU A 93 2.73 -12.54 10.26
CA LEU A 93 3.44 -12.90 9.02
C LEU A 93 3.87 -11.68 8.22
N PHE A 94 3.47 -10.48 8.64
CA PHE A 94 3.66 -9.23 7.89
C PHE A 94 5.13 -8.96 7.56
N HIS A 95 6.03 -9.24 8.49
CA HIS A 95 7.47 -9.06 8.33
C HIS A 95 8.13 -10.08 7.38
N GLN A 96 7.45 -11.17 7.06
CA GLN A 96 7.96 -12.23 6.17
C GLN A 96 7.63 -11.97 4.70
N TYR A 97 6.85 -10.94 4.41
CA TYR A 97 6.44 -10.63 3.04
C TYR A 97 7.49 -9.83 2.27
N ASN A 98 7.55 -10.10 0.98
CA ASN A 98 8.37 -9.38 0.02
C ASN A 98 7.68 -8.07 -0.41
N TRP A 99 7.72 -7.09 0.48
CA TRP A 99 7.15 -5.76 0.25
C TRP A 99 7.80 -5.04 -0.93
N GLY A 100 9.12 -5.24 -1.13
CA GLY A 100 9.84 -4.64 -2.24
C GLY A 100 9.29 -5.10 -3.60
N LYS A 101 9.08 -6.41 -3.77
CA LYS A 101 8.45 -6.98 -4.97
C LYS A 101 7.01 -6.48 -5.14
N PHE A 102 6.21 -6.49 -4.07
CA PHE A 102 4.82 -6.05 -4.13
C PHE A 102 4.67 -4.60 -4.61
N LEU A 103 5.47 -3.70 -4.06
CA LEU A 103 5.47 -2.28 -4.44
C LEU A 103 5.97 -2.10 -5.88
N LEU A 104 7.04 -2.79 -6.27
CA LEU A 104 7.58 -2.74 -7.63
C LEU A 104 6.57 -3.24 -8.67
N ASP A 105 5.96 -4.40 -8.46
CA ASP A 105 4.99 -4.99 -9.38
C ASP A 105 3.78 -4.08 -9.56
N ARG A 106 3.35 -3.40 -8.48
CA ARG A 106 2.26 -2.42 -8.56
C ARG A 106 2.68 -1.16 -9.30
N LEU A 107 3.90 -0.67 -9.06
CA LEU A 107 4.43 0.48 -9.77
C LEU A 107 4.51 0.22 -11.29
N VAL A 108 5.05 -0.93 -11.69
CA VAL A 108 5.13 -1.34 -13.10
C VAL A 108 3.74 -1.35 -13.76
N ARG A 109 2.72 -1.85 -13.04
CA ARG A 109 1.33 -1.83 -13.52
C ARG A 109 0.81 -0.41 -13.74
N GLU A 110 0.99 0.48 -12.77
CA GLU A 110 0.51 1.86 -12.90
C GLU A 110 1.24 2.63 -14.02
N VAL A 111 2.56 2.48 -14.15
CA VAL A 111 3.33 3.04 -15.28
C VAL A 111 2.84 2.49 -16.62
N SER A 112 2.59 1.18 -16.70
CA SER A 112 2.06 0.55 -17.92
C SER A 112 0.68 1.10 -18.28
N ARG A 113 -0.20 1.35 -17.31
CA ARG A 113 -1.54 1.93 -17.54
C ARG A 113 -1.44 3.38 -18.01
N PHE A 114 -0.51 4.16 -17.48
CA PHE A 114 -0.23 5.50 -17.97
C PHE A 114 0.27 5.49 -19.41
N GLN A 115 1.24 4.63 -19.74
CA GLN A 115 1.78 4.50 -21.09
C GLN A 115 0.72 4.04 -22.11
N GLN A 116 -0.26 3.24 -21.68
CA GLN A 116 -1.41 2.83 -22.51
C GLN A 116 -2.49 3.92 -22.66
N GLY A 117 -2.27 5.13 -22.15
CA GLY A 117 -3.25 6.22 -22.16
C GLY A 117 -4.48 5.96 -21.30
N ARG A 118 -4.45 4.92 -20.45
CA ARG A 118 -5.57 4.55 -19.56
C ARG A 118 -5.61 5.43 -18.30
N GLN A 119 -4.59 6.26 -18.07
CA GLN A 119 -4.53 7.27 -17.03
C GLN A 119 -3.80 8.53 -17.52
N GLN A 120 -4.27 9.71 -17.11
CA GLN A 120 -3.71 11.01 -17.53
C GLN A 120 -2.51 11.48 -16.67
N ALA A 121 -2.19 10.77 -15.58
CA ALA A 121 -1.06 11.08 -14.71
C ALA A 121 -0.45 9.79 -14.13
N VAL A 122 0.88 9.73 -14.02
CA VAL A 122 1.56 8.78 -13.13
C VAL A 122 1.60 9.43 -11.75
N GLY A 123 0.53 9.32 -10.97
CA GLY A 123 0.58 9.81 -9.59
C GLY A 123 1.60 9.03 -8.76
N GLY A 124 2.06 9.59 -7.63
CA GLY A 124 2.77 8.90 -6.55
C GLY A 124 4.22 8.46 -6.78
N CYS A 125 4.74 8.47 -8.01
CA CYS A 125 6.09 7.95 -8.27
C CYS A 125 7.23 8.96 -8.06
N LEU A 126 6.98 10.13 -7.46
CA LEU A 126 8.01 11.18 -7.31
C LEU A 126 9.23 10.68 -6.50
N LEU A 127 9.04 9.86 -5.47
CA LEU A 127 10.16 9.31 -4.68
C LEU A 127 11.06 8.35 -5.49
N PHE A 128 10.51 7.60 -6.44
CA PHE A 128 11.29 6.69 -7.30
C PHE A 128 11.90 7.41 -8.51
N LEU A 129 11.17 8.38 -9.10
CA LEU A 129 11.66 9.16 -10.23
C LEU A 129 12.77 10.13 -9.83
N GLN A 130 12.74 10.66 -8.60
CA GLN A 130 13.76 11.57 -8.11
C GLN A 130 15.12 10.89 -7.89
N HIS A 131 15.18 9.57 -7.71
CA HIS A 131 16.44 8.81 -7.62
C HIS A 131 16.91 8.19 -8.94
N LEU A 132 16.01 7.99 -9.91
CA LEU A 132 16.39 7.60 -11.28
C LEU A 132 16.98 8.75 -12.09
N SER A 133 16.70 10.01 -11.71
CA SER A 133 17.26 11.20 -12.36
C SER A 133 18.67 11.60 -11.87
N SER A 134 19.20 10.95 -10.83
CA SER A 134 20.56 11.24 -10.31
C SER A 134 21.62 10.27 -10.82
N GLY A 135 21.26 9.40 -11.77
CA GLY A 135 22.13 8.40 -12.38
C GLY A 135 22.02 8.41 -13.91
N ASN A 136 22.18 9.57 -14.54
CA ASN A 136 22.80 9.79 -15.85
C ASN A 136 22.80 11.28 -16.20
#